data_AF-A0A498RCN2-F1
#
_entry.id   AF-A0A498RCN2-F1
#
_cell.length_a   1.000
_cell.length_b   1.000
_cell.length_c   1.000
_cell.angle_alpha   90.00
_cell.angle_beta   90.00
_cell.angle_gamma   90.00
#
_symmetry.space_group_name_H-M   'P 1'
#
loop_
_entity.id
_entity.type
_entity.pdbx_description
1 polymer ?
#
loop_
_entity_poly.entity_id
_entity_poly.type
_entity_poly.pdbx_seq_one_letter_code
_entity_poly.pdbx_strand_id
1 'polypeptide(L)'
;MQMHSTGGTQEKIQRFGRFLSGMVMPNIGAFIAWGLITALFIPTGWVPNAYLSKLVGPMIIYLLPLLIGYTGGKLVGGTRGGVLGAIATMGVVVGVSIPMFMGAMIMGPLGGWVIKKFDAAAEGKIPAGFEMLVNNFSAGIIGALLALLAYTGVEPVVLALNNILKSGVESIVAAGLLPLASIFIEPGKILFLNNAINHGILSPIGVQQAKEVGKSIFFLLEPNPGPGLGILLAYWVFSKGMIKQSAPGAIIIHFLGGIHEIYFPYVLMNPLLILAV
;
A
#
# COMPACT_ATOMS: atom_id res chain seq x y z
N MET A 1 18.31 -40.92 -10.31
CA MET A 1 17.52 -40.55 -9.11
C MET A 1 16.81 -39.25 -9.45
N GLN A 2 15.51 -39.31 -9.74
CA GLN A 2 14.70 -38.13 -10.10
C GLN A 2 14.52 -37.24 -8.87
N MET A 3 14.92 -35.97 -8.96
CA MET A 3 14.65 -34.96 -7.94
C MET A 3 13.17 -34.57 -7.99
N HIS A 4 12.42 -34.97 -6.97
CA HIS A 4 11.03 -34.58 -6.77
C HIS A 4 10.90 -33.12 -6.27
N SER A 5 10.37 -32.27 -7.15
CA SER A 5 9.32 -31.25 -6.91
C SER A 5 9.36 -30.33 -5.66
N THR A 6 10.31 -29.40 -5.57
CA THR A 6 10.17 -28.15 -4.79
C THR A 6 9.60 -26.96 -5.60
N GLY A 7 9.36 -27.13 -6.90
CA GLY A 7 9.01 -26.03 -7.83
C GLY A 7 7.63 -25.37 -7.62
N GLY A 8 6.62 -26.10 -7.12
CA GLY A 8 5.24 -25.61 -7.09
C GLY A 8 4.98 -24.44 -6.12
N THR A 9 5.62 -24.45 -4.95
CA THR A 9 5.47 -23.36 -3.96
C THR A 9 6.23 -22.11 -4.40
N GLN A 10 7.45 -22.28 -4.89
CA GLN A 10 8.27 -21.18 -5.41
C GLN A 10 7.59 -20.51 -6.61
N GLU A 11 7.01 -21.28 -7.53
CA GLU A 11 6.29 -20.76 -8.68
C GLU A 11 5.04 -19.95 -8.26
N LYS A 12 4.27 -20.44 -7.27
CA LYS A 12 3.10 -19.72 -6.72
C LYS A 12 3.51 -18.38 -6.10
N ILE A 13 4.57 -18.36 -5.29
CA ILE A 13 5.10 -17.13 -4.68
C ILE A 13 5.55 -16.15 -5.76
N GLN A 14 6.29 -16.62 -6.76
CA GLN A 14 6.73 -15.77 -7.86
C GLN A 14 5.55 -15.24 -8.68
N ARG A 15 4.52 -16.06 -8.92
CA ARG A 15 3.30 -15.63 -9.64
C ARG A 15 2.53 -14.58 -8.85
N PHE A 16 2.42 -14.75 -7.53
CA PHE A 16 1.80 -13.77 -6.64
C PHE A 16 2.58 -12.45 -6.62
N GLY A 17 3.91 -12.50 -6.46
CA GLY A 17 4.76 -11.31 -6.54
C GLY A 17 4.66 -10.59 -7.90
N ARG A 18 4.69 -11.34 -9.02
CA ARG A 18 4.47 -10.76 -10.35
C ARG A 18 3.11 -10.07 -10.48
N PHE A 19 2.06 -10.63 -9.87
CA PHE A 19 0.74 -10.05 -9.88
C PHE A 19 0.71 -8.73 -9.11
N LEU A 20 1.21 -8.71 -7.86
CA LEU A 20 1.31 -7.49 -7.04
C LEU A 20 2.17 -6.42 -7.72
N SER A 21 3.29 -6.84 -8.31
CA SER A 21 4.16 -5.97 -9.10
C SER A 21 3.44 -5.37 -10.30
N GLY A 22 2.63 -6.16 -11.01
CA GLY A 22 1.80 -5.70 -12.12
C GLY A 22 0.76 -4.66 -11.72
N MET A 23 0.34 -4.61 -10.45
CA MET A 23 -0.61 -3.61 -9.94
C MET A 23 0.05 -2.26 -9.66
N VAL A 24 1.31 -2.28 -9.22
CA VAL A 24 2.02 -1.10 -8.73
C VAL A 24 2.89 -0.48 -9.82
N MET A 25 3.66 -1.28 -10.56
CA MET A 25 4.64 -0.78 -11.54
C MET A 25 4.07 0.22 -12.56
N PRO A 26 2.90 -0.03 -13.19
CA PRO A 26 2.34 0.91 -14.17
C PRO A 26 2.01 2.29 -13.57
N ASN A 27 1.90 2.36 -12.24
CA ASN A 27 1.50 3.55 -11.50
C ASN A 27 2.69 4.28 -10.83
N ILE A 28 3.93 3.79 -10.96
CA ILE A 28 5.12 4.35 -10.30
C ILE A 28 5.37 5.82 -10.65
N GLY A 29 5.01 6.26 -11.87
CA GLY A 29 5.10 7.67 -12.23
C GLY A 29 4.26 8.58 -11.31
N ALA A 30 3.08 8.12 -10.89
CA ALA A 30 2.23 8.86 -9.95
C ALA A 30 2.84 8.91 -8.54
N PHE A 31 3.48 7.81 -8.11
CA PHE A 31 4.24 7.76 -6.86
C PHE A 31 5.39 8.77 -6.85
N ILE A 32 6.19 8.82 -7.92
CA ILE A 32 7.30 9.77 -8.05
C ILE A 32 6.77 11.20 -8.06
N ALA A 33 5.70 11.49 -8.80
CA ALA A 33 5.10 12.83 -8.84
C ALA A 33 4.64 13.26 -7.44
N TRP A 34 3.91 12.40 -6.73
CA TRP A 34 3.51 12.63 -5.35
C TRP A 34 4.72 12.88 -4.44
N GLY A 35 5.74 12.02 -4.51
CA GLY A 35 6.93 12.11 -3.69
C GLY A 35 7.75 13.38 -3.92
N LEU A 36 7.88 13.83 -5.17
CA LEU A 36 8.53 15.10 -5.52
C LEU A 36 7.75 16.30 -4.98
N ILE A 37 6.43 16.34 -5.18
CA ILE A 37 5.57 17.40 -4.64
C ILE A 37 5.69 17.45 -3.11
N THR A 38 5.72 16.28 -2.48
CA THR A 38 5.86 16.14 -1.03
C THR A 38 7.23 16.66 -0.57
N ALA A 39 8.32 16.16 -1.15
CA ALA A 39 9.68 16.57 -0.79
C ALA A 39 9.92 18.08 -1.02
N LEU A 40 9.28 18.68 -2.02
CA LEU A 40 9.41 20.11 -2.29
C LEU A 40 8.57 20.96 -1.34
N PHE A 41 7.26 20.71 -1.24
CA PHE A 41 6.33 21.75 -0.80
C PHE A 41 5.75 21.59 0.61
N ILE A 42 5.92 20.45 1.28
CA ILE A 42 5.47 20.31 2.68
C ILE A 42 6.23 21.29 3.60
N PRO A 43 5.75 21.57 4.83
CA PRO A 43 6.42 22.51 5.73
C PRO A 43 7.89 22.20 5.99
N THR A 44 8.27 20.93 6.00
CA THR A 44 9.66 20.45 6.19
C THR A 44 10.38 20.12 4.87
N GLY A 45 9.79 20.47 3.72
CA GLY A 45 10.34 20.20 2.40
C GLY A 45 11.44 21.18 2.00
N TRP A 46 12.02 20.98 0.81
CA TRP A 46 13.13 21.79 0.32
C TRP A 46 12.72 23.22 -0.07
N VAL A 47 11.49 23.40 -0.57
CA VAL A 47 10.92 24.69 -0.96
C VAL A 47 9.46 24.79 -0.45
N PRO A 48 9.23 24.94 0.86
CA PRO A 48 7.90 24.84 1.45
C PRO A 48 6.89 25.80 0.83
N ASN A 49 5.68 25.31 0.55
CA ASN A 49 4.58 26.10 0.01
C ASN A 49 3.22 25.58 0.48
N ALA A 50 2.54 26.36 1.32
CA ALA A 50 1.26 25.98 1.92
C ALA A 50 0.15 25.76 0.89
N TYR A 51 0.15 26.46 -0.25
CA TYR A 51 -0.85 26.27 -1.29
C TYR A 51 -0.62 24.97 -2.07
N LEU A 52 0.62 24.72 -2.51
CA LEU A 52 0.97 23.54 -3.30
C LEU A 52 0.98 22.25 -2.47
N SER A 53 1.33 22.32 -1.19
CA SER A 53 1.31 21.16 -0.27
C SER A 53 -0.09 20.54 -0.12
N LYS A 54 -1.16 21.27 -0.42
CA LYS A 54 -2.54 20.74 -0.39
C LYS A 54 -2.77 19.59 -1.37
N LEU A 55 -1.90 19.41 -2.36
CA LEU A 55 -1.95 18.26 -3.29
C LEU A 55 -1.53 16.94 -2.64
N VAL A 56 -0.65 16.99 -1.62
CA VAL A 56 -0.01 15.80 -1.04
C VAL A 56 -1.03 14.84 -0.46
N GLY A 57 -1.95 15.34 0.38
CA GLY A 57 -2.97 14.53 1.05
C GLY A 57 -3.90 13.81 0.07
N PRO A 58 -4.58 14.52 -0.85
CA PRO A 58 -5.46 13.88 -1.81
C PRO A 58 -4.76 12.88 -2.74
N MET A 59 -3.50 13.12 -3.08
CA MET A 59 -2.73 12.19 -3.90
C MET A 59 -2.45 10.86 -3.18
N ILE A 60 -1.96 10.90 -1.94
CA ILE A 60 -1.63 9.68 -1.20
C ILE A 60 -2.88 8.93 -0.71
N ILE A 61 -3.93 9.66 -0.31
CA ILE A 61 -5.16 9.06 0.23
C ILE A 61 -6.06 8.53 -0.88
N TYR A 62 -6.23 9.25 -2.00
CA TYR A 62 -7.19 8.88 -3.05
C TYR A 62 -6.52 8.42 -4.34
N LEU A 63 -5.68 9.26 -4.94
CA LEU A 63 -5.15 9.01 -6.29
C LEU A 63 -4.36 7.69 -6.35
N LEU A 64 -3.37 7.52 -5.47
CA LEU A 64 -2.47 6.37 -5.52
C LEU A 64 -3.18 5.04 -5.24
N PRO A 65 -4.03 4.90 -4.19
CA PRO A 65 -4.78 3.67 -3.99
C PRO A 65 -5.74 3.39 -5.15
N LEU A 66 -6.47 4.38 -5.66
CA LEU A 66 -7.41 4.17 -6.77
C LEU A 66 -6.72 3.70 -8.04
N LEU A 67 -5.53 4.21 -8.35
CA LEU A 67 -4.72 3.73 -9.47
C LEU A 67 -4.28 2.28 -9.30
N ILE A 68 -3.88 1.87 -8.09
CA ILE A 68 -3.56 0.47 -7.78
C ILE A 68 -4.82 -0.41 -7.94
N GLY A 69 -5.94 0.02 -7.37
CA GLY A 69 -7.22 -0.69 -7.43
C GLY A 69 -7.71 -0.88 -8.86
N TYR A 70 -7.63 0.19 -9.66
CA TYR A 70 -7.95 0.15 -11.08
C TYR A 70 -7.05 -0.81 -11.84
N THR A 71 -5.73 -0.73 -11.66
CA THR A 71 -4.80 -1.63 -12.35
C THR A 71 -5.01 -3.09 -11.93
N GLY A 72 -5.24 -3.35 -10.64
CA GLY A 72 -5.56 -4.69 -10.13
C GLY A 72 -6.84 -5.27 -10.71
N GLY A 73 -7.91 -4.48 -10.71
CA GLY A 73 -9.17 -4.87 -11.33
C GLY A 73 -9.02 -5.11 -12.82
N LYS A 74 -8.21 -4.29 -13.50
CA LYS A 74 -7.93 -4.41 -14.93
C LYS A 74 -7.17 -5.68 -15.29
N LEU A 75 -6.21 -6.09 -14.46
CA LEU A 75 -5.48 -7.35 -14.64
C LEU A 75 -6.39 -8.58 -14.57
N VAL A 76 -7.50 -8.51 -13.83
CA VAL A 76 -8.42 -9.65 -13.66
C VAL A 76 -9.56 -9.62 -14.68
N GLY A 77 -10.25 -8.48 -14.80
CA GLY A 77 -11.51 -8.31 -15.54
C GLY A 77 -11.47 -7.25 -16.65
N GLY A 78 -10.29 -6.89 -17.15
CA GLY A 78 -10.14 -5.88 -18.21
C GLY A 78 -10.63 -4.49 -17.78
N THR A 79 -10.95 -3.62 -18.73
CA THR A 79 -11.32 -2.22 -18.43
C THR A 79 -12.49 -2.11 -17.45
N ARG A 80 -13.53 -2.95 -17.60
CA ARG A 80 -14.67 -2.99 -16.67
C ARG A 80 -14.24 -3.42 -15.27
N GLY A 81 -13.39 -4.44 -15.18
CA GLY A 81 -12.77 -4.84 -13.91
C GLY A 81 -11.98 -3.72 -13.26
N GLY A 82 -11.27 -2.91 -14.05
CA GLY A 82 -10.57 -1.73 -13.54
C GLY A 82 -11.51 -0.70 -12.93
N VAL A 83 -12.60 -0.38 -13.61
CA VAL A 83 -13.62 0.55 -13.10
C VAL A 83 -14.21 0.04 -11.78
N LEU A 84 -14.62 -1.24 -11.69
CA LEU A 84 -15.12 -1.81 -10.44
C LEU A 84 -14.05 -1.87 -9.35
N GLY A 85 -12.81 -2.18 -9.71
CA GLY A 85 -11.69 -2.18 -8.78
C GLY A 85 -11.46 -0.80 -8.17
N ALA A 86 -11.57 0.26 -8.96
CA ALA A 86 -11.51 1.64 -8.48
C ALA A 86 -12.69 1.99 -7.56
N ILE A 87 -13.92 1.63 -7.94
CA ILE A 87 -15.13 1.87 -7.13
C ILE A 87 -15.02 1.15 -5.77
N ALA A 88 -14.66 -0.13 -5.77
CA ALA A 88 -14.47 -0.91 -4.56
C ALA A 88 -13.33 -0.35 -3.69
N THR A 89 -12.26 0.14 -4.32
CA THR A 89 -11.15 0.81 -3.62
C THR A 89 -11.58 2.13 -2.98
N MET A 90 -12.48 2.89 -3.61
CA MET A 90 -13.04 4.09 -3.00
C MET A 90 -13.75 3.76 -1.68
N GLY A 91 -14.47 2.63 -1.62
CA GLY A 91 -15.11 2.16 -0.38
C GLY A 91 -14.13 2.00 0.78
N VAL A 92 -12.98 1.35 0.55
CA VAL A 92 -11.97 1.19 1.62
C VAL A 92 -11.27 2.49 1.98
N VAL A 93 -11.00 3.36 0.99
CA VAL A 93 -10.30 4.63 1.20
C VAL A 93 -11.14 5.60 2.03
N VAL A 94 -12.44 5.68 1.78
CA VAL A 94 -13.34 6.59 2.53
C VAL A 94 -13.62 6.08 3.94
N GLY A 95 -13.49 4.77 4.17
CA GLY A 95 -13.75 4.16 5.47
C GLY A 95 -12.69 4.44 6.54
N VAL A 96 -11.46 4.83 6.16
CA VAL A 96 -10.38 5.14 7.11
C VAL A 96 -9.49 6.27 6.62
N SER A 97 -8.95 7.07 7.54
CA SER A 97 -8.10 8.22 7.22
C SER A 97 -6.61 7.86 7.05
N ILE A 98 -6.31 6.70 6.48
CA ILE A 98 -4.94 6.24 6.17
C ILE A 98 -4.83 5.79 4.70
N PRO A 99 -3.65 5.87 4.06
CA PRO A 99 -3.48 5.39 2.70
C PRO A 99 -3.75 3.88 2.56
N MET A 100 -4.81 3.49 1.84
CA MET A 100 -5.26 2.09 1.75
C MET A 100 -4.66 1.33 0.54
N PHE A 101 -3.34 1.27 0.41
CA PHE A 101 -2.70 0.50 -0.68
C PHE A 101 -3.00 -0.99 -0.61
N MET A 102 -2.90 -1.62 0.58
CA MET A 102 -3.26 -3.03 0.73
C MET A 102 -4.76 -3.27 0.49
N GLY A 103 -5.61 -2.34 0.94
CA GLY A 103 -7.04 -2.37 0.64
C GLY A 103 -7.30 -2.35 -0.86
N ALA A 104 -6.64 -1.47 -1.61
CA ALA A 104 -6.70 -1.41 -3.06
C ALA A 104 -6.16 -2.70 -3.72
N MET A 105 -5.09 -3.28 -3.17
CA MET A 105 -4.50 -4.52 -3.68
C MET A 105 -5.42 -5.74 -3.53
N ILE A 106 -6.32 -5.71 -2.55
CA ILE A 106 -7.33 -6.76 -2.32
C ILE A 106 -8.59 -6.45 -3.13
N MET A 107 -9.15 -5.24 -2.97
CA MET A 107 -10.43 -4.86 -3.55
C MET A 107 -10.40 -4.66 -5.05
N GLY A 108 -9.26 -4.21 -5.61
CA GLY A 108 -9.08 -4.07 -7.05
C GLY A 108 -9.32 -5.39 -7.80
N PRO A 109 -8.49 -6.41 -7.58
CA PRO A 109 -8.65 -7.74 -8.16
C PRO A 109 -9.99 -8.39 -7.83
N LEU A 110 -10.52 -8.19 -6.61
CA LEU A 110 -11.83 -8.69 -6.22
C LEU A 110 -12.94 -8.10 -7.10
N GLY A 111 -12.96 -6.76 -7.29
CA GLY A 111 -13.91 -6.10 -8.18
C GLY A 111 -13.79 -6.58 -9.63
N GLY A 112 -12.56 -6.77 -10.11
CA GLY A 112 -12.29 -7.36 -11.42
C GLY A 112 -12.79 -8.81 -11.54
N TRP A 113 -12.64 -9.60 -10.49
CA TRP A 113 -13.10 -10.99 -10.45
C TRP A 113 -14.64 -11.09 -10.45
N VAL A 114 -15.31 -10.28 -9.63
CA VAL A 114 -16.78 -10.29 -9.53
C VAL A 114 -17.41 -9.90 -10.86
N ILE A 115 -16.94 -8.83 -11.52
CA ILE A 115 -17.52 -8.45 -12.82
C ILE A 115 -17.21 -9.49 -13.90
N LYS A 116 -16.01 -10.07 -13.91
CA LYS A 116 -15.66 -11.14 -14.86
C LYS A 116 -16.59 -12.34 -14.72
N LYS A 117 -16.97 -12.69 -13.50
CA LYS A 117 -17.92 -13.78 -13.23
C LYS A 117 -19.34 -13.42 -13.68
N PHE A 118 -19.77 -12.19 -13.44
CA PHE A 118 -21.05 -11.69 -13.94
C PHE A 118 -21.09 -11.71 -15.47
N ASP A 119 -20.05 -11.21 -16.13
CA ASP A 119 -19.96 -11.10 -17.59
C ASP A 119 -20.05 -12.49 -18.25
N ALA A 120 -19.30 -13.46 -17.73
CA ALA A 120 -19.37 -14.85 -18.20
C ALA A 120 -20.76 -15.48 -17.97
N ALA A 121 -21.48 -15.08 -16.93
CA ALA A 121 -22.83 -15.58 -16.66
C ALA A 121 -23.91 -14.91 -17.52
N ALA A 122 -23.67 -13.68 -17.97
CA ALA A 122 -24.58 -12.88 -18.80
C ALA A 122 -24.33 -13.09 -20.31
N GLU A 123 -23.19 -13.66 -20.69
CA GLU A 123 -22.82 -13.95 -22.07
C GLU A 123 -23.90 -14.77 -22.78
N GLY A 124 -24.29 -14.33 -23.99
CA GLY A 124 -25.33 -14.97 -24.80
C GLY A 124 -26.76 -14.81 -24.28
N LYS A 125 -26.99 -14.16 -23.13
CA LYS A 125 -28.32 -13.93 -22.54
C LYS A 125 -28.84 -12.51 -22.73
N ILE A 126 -28.00 -11.60 -23.22
CA ILE A 126 -28.35 -10.19 -23.40
C ILE A 126 -28.95 -10.00 -24.80
N PRO A 127 -30.18 -9.46 -24.91
CA PRO A 127 -30.75 -9.13 -26.21
C PRO A 127 -29.90 -8.11 -26.96
N ALA A 128 -29.82 -8.24 -28.29
CA ALA A 128 -29.11 -7.30 -29.14
C ALA A 128 -29.63 -5.86 -28.91
N GLY A 129 -28.70 -4.90 -28.79
CA GLY A 129 -29.00 -3.50 -28.48
C GLY A 129 -29.09 -3.16 -26.99
N PHE A 130 -29.20 -4.14 -26.09
CA PHE A 130 -29.20 -3.91 -24.62
C PHE A 130 -27.82 -4.07 -23.96
N GLU A 131 -26.79 -4.46 -24.72
CA GLU A 131 -25.44 -4.75 -24.22
C GLU A 131 -24.84 -3.60 -23.41
N MET A 132 -24.85 -2.37 -23.95
CA MET A 132 -24.33 -1.20 -23.21
C MET A 132 -25.12 -0.92 -21.93
N LEU A 133 -26.45 -1.09 -21.97
CA LEU A 133 -27.30 -0.88 -20.80
C LEU A 133 -26.95 -1.87 -19.71
N VAL A 134 -26.95 -3.18 -20.03
CA VAL A 134 -26.63 -4.23 -19.06
C VAL A 134 -25.20 -4.08 -18.57
N ASN A 135 -24.23 -3.78 -19.45
CA ASN A 135 -22.82 -3.64 -19.07
C ASN A 135 -22.59 -2.48 -18.08
N ASN A 136 -23.22 -1.33 -18.33
CA ASN A 136 -23.07 -0.16 -17.45
C ASN A 136 -23.85 -0.30 -16.15
N PHE A 137 -25.11 -0.77 -16.20
CA PHE A 137 -25.92 -0.95 -14.99
C PHE A 137 -25.38 -2.05 -14.09
N SER A 138 -24.95 -3.19 -14.64
CA SER A 138 -24.31 -4.25 -13.84
C SER A 138 -23.02 -3.75 -13.19
N ALA A 139 -22.18 -3.03 -13.91
CA ALA A 139 -20.96 -2.44 -13.36
C ALA A 139 -21.27 -1.44 -12.23
N GLY A 140 -22.29 -0.60 -12.42
CA GLY A 140 -22.74 0.36 -11.41
C GLY A 140 -23.31 -0.30 -10.16
N ILE A 141 -24.23 -1.26 -10.30
CA ILE A 141 -24.87 -1.96 -9.18
C ILE A 141 -23.86 -2.79 -8.41
N ILE A 142 -23.07 -3.62 -9.10
CA ILE A 142 -22.05 -4.48 -8.47
C ILE A 142 -20.98 -3.60 -7.82
N GLY A 143 -20.53 -2.55 -8.52
CA GLY A 143 -19.59 -1.58 -7.99
C GLY A 143 -20.10 -0.92 -6.71
N ALA A 144 -21.35 -0.46 -6.69
CA ALA A 144 -21.96 0.14 -5.51
C ALA A 144 -22.02 -0.83 -4.34
N LEU A 145 -22.45 -2.07 -4.57
CA LEU A 145 -22.47 -3.10 -3.52
C LEU A 145 -21.07 -3.38 -2.96
N LEU A 146 -20.07 -3.53 -3.83
CA LEU A 146 -18.68 -3.74 -3.40
C LEU A 146 -18.13 -2.56 -2.62
N ALA A 147 -18.43 -1.33 -3.02
CA ALA A 147 -18.01 -0.13 -2.29
C ALA A 147 -18.64 -0.05 -0.90
N LEU A 148 -19.95 -0.34 -0.78
CA LEU A 148 -20.64 -0.35 0.51
C LEU A 148 -20.11 -1.43 1.45
N LEU A 149 -19.86 -2.64 0.93
CA LEU A 149 -19.25 -3.73 1.71
C LEU A 149 -17.82 -3.39 2.14
N ALA A 150 -17.04 -2.80 1.24
CA ALA A 150 -15.68 -2.35 1.53
C ALA A 150 -15.66 -1.26 2.62
N TYR A 151 -16.53 -0.25 2.49
CA TYR A 151 -16.65 0.85 3.44
C TYR A 151 -17.02 0.38 4.84
N THR A 152 -18.00 -0.52 4.94
CA THR A 152 -18.45 -1.06 6.24
C THR A 152 -17.47 -2.07 6.83
N GLY A 153 -16.74 -2.80 6.01
CA GLY A 153 -15.80 -3.84 6.46
C GLY A 153 -14.40 -3.33 6.81
N VAL A 154 -13.93 -2.23 6.23
CA VAL A 154 -12.53 -1.79 6.38
C VAL A 154 -12.20 -1.30 7.78
N GLU A 155 -13.10 -0.53 8.40
CA GLU A 155 -12.89 0.06 9.72
C GLU A 155 -12.61 -0.98 10.82
N PRO A 156 -13.45 -2.02 11.03
CA PRO A 156 -13.18 -3.02 12.06
C PRO A 156 -11.89 -3.81 11.79
N VAL A 157 -11.55 -4.05 10.51
CA VAL A 157 -10.30 -4.73 10.13
C VAL A 157 -9.10 -3.89 10.51
N VAL A 158 -9.10 -2.59 10.19
CA VAL A 158 -8.01 -1.68 10.54
C VAL A 158 -7.88 -1.51 12.05
N LEU A 159 -9.00 -1.41 12.77
CA LEU A 159 -9.00 -1.34 14.23
C LEU A 159 -8.38 -2.60 14.86
N ALA A 160 -8.77 -3.78 14.39
CA ALA A 160 -8.21 -5.05 14.86
C ALA A 160 -6.70 -5.13 14.60
N LEU A 161 -6.25 -4.76 13.40
CA LEU A 161 -4.82 -4.72 13.06
C LEU A 161 -4.03 -3.75 13.95
N ASN A 162 -4.56 -2.55 14.19
CA ASN A 162 -3.95 -1.56 15.08
C ASN A 162 -3.80 -2.08 16.51
N ASN A 163 -4.83 -2.76 17.04
CA ASN A 163 -4.78 -3.33 18.39
C ASN A 163 -3.75 -4.46 18.51
N ILE A 164 -3.63 -5.32 17.48
CA ILE A 164 -2.62 -6.39 17.43
C ILE A 164 -1.22 -5.79 17.41
N LEU A 165 -0.96 -4.83 16.52
CA LEU A 165 0.34 -4.16 16.44
C LEU A 165 0.68 -3.44 17.75
N LYS A 166 -0.32 -2.77 18.35
CA LYS A 166 -0.16 -2.10 19.63
C LYS A 166 0.26 -3.04 20.73
N SER A 167 -0.50 -4.10 20.94
CA SER A 167 -0.20 -5.11 21.95
C SER A 167 1.16 -5.78 21.71
N GLY A 168 1.51 -6.06 20.44
CA GLY A 168 2.81 -6.63 20.08
C GLY A 168 3.99 -5.73 20.44
N VAL A 169 3.94 -4.45 20.06
CA VAL A 169 4.99 -3.47 20.38
C VAL A 169 5.08 -3.27 21.89
N GLU A 170 3.96 -3.04 22.59
CA GLU A 170 3.96 -2.86 24.05
C GLU A 170 4.56 -4.08 24.80
N SER A 171 4.26 -5.30 24.35
CA SER A 171 4.81 -6.53 24.95
C SER A 171 6.33 -6.63 24.79
N ILE A 172 6.85 -6.30 23.60
CA ILE A 172 8.30 -6.29 23.34
C ILE A 172 9.00 -5.24 24.18
N VAL A 173 8.40 -4.05 24.27
CA VAL A 173 8.95 -2.94 25.06
C VAL A 173 8.99 -3.29 26.54
N ALA A 174 7.90 -3.86 27.08
CA ALA A 174 7.83 -4.31 28.46
C ALA A 174 8.85 -5.43 28.77
N ALA A 175 9.14 -6.31 27.80
CA ALA A 175 10.15 -7.34 27.93
C ALA A 175 11.60 -6.84 27.78
N GLY A 176 11.82 -5.56 27.47
CA GLY A 176 13.16 -4.99 27.23
C GLY A 176 13.81 -5.46 25.92
N LEU A 177 13.05 -6.08 25.01
CA LEU A 177 13.54 -6.69 23.77
C LEU A 177 13.48 -5.71 22.59
N LEU A 178 13.87 -4.45 22.80
CA LEU A 178 13.78 -3.38 21.80
C LEU A 178 14.30 -3.74 20.40
N PRO A 179 15.39 -4.52 20.22
CA PRO A 179 15.84 -4.94 18.89
C PRO A 179 14.81 -5.76 18.09
N LEU A 180 13.87 -6.42 18.76
CA LEU A 180 12.80 -7.20 18.12
C LEU A 180 11.58 -6.37 17.75
N ALA A 181 11.50 -5.10 18.18
CA ALA A 181 10.35 -4.24 17.90
C ALA A 181 10.16 -4.01 16.38
N SER A 182 11.24 -4.06 15.59
CA SER A 182 11.21 -3.96 14.13
C SER A 182 10.31 -5.02 13.47
N ILE A 183 10.18 -6.21 14.07
CA ILE A 183 9.32 -7.30 13.57
C ILE A 183 7.85 -6.85 13.44
N PHE A 184 7.41 -5.91 14.28
CA PHE A 184 6.06 -5.34 14.21
C PHE A 184 6.06 -3.96 13.55
N ILE A 185 7.08 -3.15 13.82
CA ILE A 185 7.15 -1.77 13.33
C ILE A 185 7.26 -1.73 11.81
N GLU A 186 8.17 -2.48 11.20
CA GLU A 186 8.44 -2.39 9.76
C GLU A 186 7.27 -2.92 8.90
N PRO A 187 6.66 -4.08 9.20
CA PRO A 187 5.43 -4.48 8.52
C PRO A 187 4.30 -3.46 8.71
N GLY A 188 4.12 -2.94 9.94
CA GLY A 188 3.10 -1.93 10.21
C GLY A 188 3.29 -0.64 9.41
N LYS A 189 4.54 -0.18 9.25
CA LYS A 189 4.88 0.99 8.41
C LYS A 189 4.50 0.77 6.96
N ILE A 190 4.88 -0.37 6.37
CA ILE A 190 4.56 -0.70 4.97
C ILE A 190 3.03 -0.78 4.75
N LEU A 191 2.29 -1.16 5.79
CA LEU A 191 0.83 -1.17 5.80
C LEU A 191 0.20 0.20 6.12
N PHE A 192 0.99 1.27 6.18
CA PHE A 192 0.57 2.64 6.51
C PHE A 192 -0.06 2.80 7.91
N LEU A 193 0.36 1.94 8.84
CA LEU A 193 -0.01 1.99 10.26
C LEU A 193 1.07 2.69 11.09
N ASN A 194 2.00 3.40 10.43
CA ASN A 194 3.07 4.18 11.04
C ASN A 194 2.54 5.24 12.02
N ASN A 195 1.43 5.91 11.69
CA ASN A 195 0.81 6.88 12.61
C ASN A 195 0.31 6.22 13.91
N ALA A 196 -0.30 5.03 13.81
CA ALA A 196 -0.79 4.30 14.97
C ALA A 196 0.38 3.83 15.86
N ILE A 197 1.47 3.35 15.25
CA ILE A 197 2.66 2.93 15.97
C ILE A 197 3.37 4.13 16.63
N ASN A 198 3.63 5.18 15.86
CA ASN A 198 4.43 6.32 16.31
C ASN A 198 3.65 7.16 17.34
N HIS A 199 2.47 7.67 17.00
CA HIS A 199 1.70 8.53 17.90
C HIS A 199 0.92 7.75 18.97
N GLY A 200 0.51 6.52 18.68
CA GLY A 200 -0.29 5.71 19.60
C GLY A 200 0.53 4.96 20.66
N ILE A 201 1.83 4.72 20.42
CA ILE A 201 2.66 3.86 21.27
C ILE A 201 4.01 4.50 21.56
N LEU A 202 4.84 4.70 20.53
CA LEU A 202 6.25 5.07 20.71
C LEU A 202 6.43 6.48 21.28
N SER A 203 5.65 7.45 20.77
CA SER A 203 5.70 8.83 21.21
C SER A 203 5.28 9.00 22.68
N PRO A 204 4.13 8.46 23.16
CA PRO A 204 3.77 8.50 24.58
C PRO A 204 4.86 7.95 25.51
N ILE A 205 5.38 6.76 25.21
CA ILE A 205 6.45 6.12 25.99
C ILE A 205 7.71 6.98 25.94
N GLY A 206 8.05 7.50 24.76
CA GLY A 206 9.23 8.32 24.56
C GLY A 206 9.18 9.65 25.30
N VAL A 207 8.02 10.32 25.32
CA VAL A 207 7.81 11.56 26.07
C VAL A 207 7.91 11.31 27.57
N GLN A 208 7.34 10.20 28.07
CA GLN A 208 7.44 9.85 29.48
C GLN A 208 8.91 9.61 29.90
N GLN A 209 9.64 8.81 29.12
CA GLN A 209 11.07 8.55 29.38
C GLN A 209 11.92 9.82 29.25
N ALA A 210 11.66 10.66 28.25
CA ALA A 210 12.42 11.90 28.05
C ALA A 210 12.18 12.92 29.16
N LYS A 211 11.01 12.93 29.81
CA LYS A 211 10.77 13.77 31.00
C LYS A 211 11.66 13.38 32.18
N GLU A 212 11.94 12.09 32.35
CA GLU A 212 12.74 11.59 33.47
C GLU A 212 14.25 11.69 33.20
N VAL A 213 14.67 11.34 31.98
CA VAL A 213 16.10 11.13 31.65
C VAL A 213 16.62 12.08 30.56
N GLY A 214 15.78 13.00 30.08
CA GLY A 214 16.12 14.01 29.05
C GLY A 214 16.22 13.48 27.62
N LYS A 215 16.12 12.16 27.41
CA LYS A 215 16.26 11.50 26.10
C LYS A 215 15.44 10.21 26.03
N SER A 216 15.14 9.77 24.81
CA SER A 216 14.45 8.50 24.59
C SER A 216 14.84 7.88 23.24
N ILE A 217 15.11 6.57 23.26
CA ILE A 217 15.39 5.78 22.05
C ILE A 217 14.11 5.53 21.22
N PHE A 218 12.93 5.61 21.83
CA PHE A 218 11.65 5.35 21.16
C PHE A 218 11.37 6.31 20.01
N PHE A 219 11.92 7.53 20.05
CA PHE A 219 11.82 8.50 18.96
C PHE A 219 12.62 8.10 17.71
N LEU A 220 13.55 7.14 17.82
CA LEU A 220 14.43 6.72 16.72
C LEU A 220 14.04 5.37 16.11
N LEU A 221 13.07 4.66 16.69
CA LEU A 221 12.71 3.31 16.25
C LEU A 221 11.94 3.29 14.91
N GLU A 222 11.15 4.33 14.63
CA GLU A 222 10.33 4.41 13.42
C GLU A 222 11.01 5.19 12.26
N PRO A 223 11.62 6.37 12.47
CA PRO A 223 12.07 7.23 11.36
C PRO A 223 13.40 6.80 10.71
N ASN A 224 13.85 5.56 10.88
CA ASN A 224 15.09 5.08 10.27
C ASN A 224 14.93 4.89 8.74
N PRO A 225 15.68 5.62 7.88
CA PRO A 225 15.57 5.48 6.43
C PRO A 225 16.46 4.36 5.88
N GLY A 226 17.38 3.79 6.68
CA GLY A 226 18.40 2.86 6.24
C GLY A 226 17.86 1.62 5.51
N PRO A 227 16.89 0.90 6.09
CA PRO A 227 16.32 -0.28 5.44
C PRO A 227 15.65 0.03 4.10
N GLY A 228 14.84 1.09 4.03
CA GLY A 228 14.21 1.54 2.79
C GLY A 228 15.22 1.94 1.72
N LEU A 229 16.29 2.65 2.10
CA LEU A 229 17.38 3.00 1.18
C LEU A 229 18.08 1.72 0.66
N GLY A 230 18.35 0.75 1.53
CA GLY A 230 18.96 -0.52 1.15
C GLY A 230 18.14 -1.26 0.10
N ILE A 231 16.81 -1.33 0.27
CA ILE A 231 15.89 -1.92 -0.71
C ILE A 231 15.95 -1.18 -2.04
N LEU A 232 15.88 0.16 -2.02
CA LEU A 232 15.89 0.96 -3.24
C LEU A 232 17.24 0.86 -3.99
N LEU A 233 18.36 0.82 -3.27
CA LEU A 233 19.70 0.58 -3.83
C LEU A 233 19.78 -0.82 -4.46
N ALA A 234 19.25 -1.84 -3.78
CA ALA A 234 19.21 -3.19 -4.32
C ALA A 234 18.40 -3.24 -5.63
N TYR A 235 17.25 -2.56 -5.69
CA TYR A 235 16.49 -2.41 -6.93
C TYR A 235 17.25 -1.65 -8.00
N TRP A 236 17.95 -0.56 -7.67
CA TRP A 236 18.72 0.20 -8.64
C TRP A 236 19.87 -0.62 -9.25
N VAL A 237 20.61 -1.38 -8.43
CA VAL A 237 21.74 -2.18 -8.89
C VAL A 237 21.29 -3.43 -9.63
N PHE A 238 20.41 -4.24 -9.02
CA PHE A 238 20.15 -5.62 -9.44
C PHE A 238 18.88 -5.84 -10.28
N SER A 239 17.94 -4.89 -10.31
CA SER A 239 16.70 -5.08 -11.09
C SER A 239 16.87 -4.66 -12.56
N LYS A 240 15.81 -4.85 -13.37
CA LYS A 240 15.78 -4.50 -14.80
C LYS A 240 14.49 -3.76 -15.15
N GLY A 241 14.50 -3.05 -16.28
CA GLY A 241 13.33 -2.35 -16.80
C GLY A 241 12.89 -1.16 -15.94
N MET A 242 11.57 -0.95 -15.85
CA MET A 242 10.98 0.22 -15.19
C MET A 242 11.34 0.34 -13.71
N ILE A 243 11.45 -0.78 -12.99
CA ILE A 243 11.79 -0.77 -11.55
C ILE A 243 13.18 -0.15 -11.36
N LYS A 244 14.18 -0.58 -12.12
CA LYS A 244 15.55 -0.02 -12.07
C LYS A 244 15.58 1.46 -12.43
N GLN A 245 14.84 1.86 -13.46
CA GLN A 245 14.81 3.26 -13.92
C GLN A 245 14.12 4.18 -12.92
N SER A 246 13.12 3.68 -12.18
CA SER A 246 12.40 4.46 -11.17
C SER A 246 13.15 4.60 -9.84
N ALA A 247 14.01 3.63 -9.49
CA ALA A 247 14.66 3.56 -8.18
C ALA A 247 15.48 4.83 -7.82
N PRO A 248 16.28 5.45 -8.71
CA PRO A 248 17.01 6.68 -8.37
C PRO A 248 16.11 7.84 -7.94
N GLY A 249 14.95 8.01 -8.59
CA GLY A 249 13.98 9.03 -8.21
C GLY A 249 13.39 8.75 -6.83
N ALA A 250 13.03 7.49 -6.57
CA ALA A 250 12.56 7.06 -5.25
C ALA A 250 13.63 7.23 -4.16
N ILE A 251 14.92 6.99 -4.46
CA ILE A 251 16.04 7.19 -3.51
C ILE A 251 16.15 8.65 -3.10
N ILE A 252 16.09 9.58 -4.05
CA ILE A 252 16.15 11.01 -3.78
C ILE A 252 14.99 11.43 -2.88
N ILE A 253 13.77 11.03 -3.21
CA ILE A 253 12.57 11.34 -2.44
C ILE A 253 12.62 10.73 -1.03
N HIS A 254 13.03 9.46 -0.93
CA HIS A 254 13.11 8.71 0.32
C HIS A 254 14.20 9.27 1.25
N PHE A 255 15.45 9.26 0.77
CA PHE A 255 16.61 9.47 1.61
C PHE A 255 16.92 10.96 1.82
N LEU A 256 16.78 11.78 0.78
CA LEU A 256 17.05 13.22 0.86
C LEU A 256 15.79 14.03 1.18
N GLY A 257 14.64 13.56 0.72
CA GLY A 257 13.34 14.17 1.01
C GLY A 257 12.71 13.71 2.33
N GLY A 258 13.20 12.62 2.93
CA GLY A 258 12.66 12.07 4.18
C GLY A 258 11.26 11.49 4.03
N ILE A 259 10.86 11.11 2.81
CA ILE A 259 9.51 10.61 2.52
C ILE A 259 9.53 9.09 2.43
N HIS A 260 9.29 8.42 3.57
CA HIS A 260 9.48 6.97 3.69
C HIS A 260 8.43 6.17 2.91
N GLU A 261 7.26 6.73 2.66
CA GLU A 261 6.17 6.01 1.99
C GLU A 261 6.49 5.69 0.53
N ILE A 262 7.48 6.35 -0.10
CA ILE A 262 7.84 6.12 -1.50
C ILE A 262 8.47 4.75 -1.74
N TYR A 263 9.08 4.13 -0.72
CA TYR A 263 9.69 2.80 -0.87
C TYR A 263 8.70 1.67 -0.56
N PHE A 264 7.59 1.93 0.14
CA PHE A 264 6.61 0.89 0.50
C PHE A 264 6.05 0.14 -0.73
N PRO A 265 5.71 0.81 -1.85
CA PRO A 265 5.29 0.12 -3.06
C PRO A 265 6.35 -0.88 -3.55
N TYR A 266 7.64 -0.56 -3.42
CA TYR A 266 8.72 -1.49 -3.80
C TYR A 266 8.71 -2.76 -2.97
N VAL A 267 8.38 -2.67 -1.68
CA VAL A 267 8.22 -3.84 -0.82
C VAL A 267 6.94 -4.60 -1.16
N LEU A 268 5.82 -3.90 -1.37
CA LEU A 268 4.54 -4.54 -1.70
C LEU A 268 4.59 -5.30 -3.04
N MET A 269 5.44 -4.89 -3.99
CA MET A 269 5.67 -5.63 -5.24
C MET A 269 6.36 -7.00 -5.02
N ASN A 270 7.17 -7.14 -3.97
CA ASN A 270 7.82 -8.38 -3.59
C ASN A 270 7.79 -8.54 -2.07
N PRO A 271 6.69 -9.09 -1.50
CA PRO A 271 6.47 -9.15 -0.06
C PRO A 271 7.58 -9.87 0.74
N LEU A 272 8.41 -10.70 0.11
CA LEU A 272 9.58 -11.29 0.76
C LEU A 272 10.59 -10.25 1.24
N LEU A 273 10.60 -9.06 0.64
CA LEU A 273 11.44 -7.93 1.05
C LEU A 273 11.04 -7.34 2.40
N ILE A 274 9.88 -7.71 2.96
CA ILE A 274 9.54 -7.37 4.35
C ILE A 274 10.58 -7.96 5.32
N LEU A 275 11.23 -9.07 4.99
CA LEU A 275 12.28 -9.65 5.83
C LEU A 275 13.60 -8.87 5.79
N ALA A 276 13.75 -7.96 4.82
CA ALA A 276 14.96 -7.17 4.63
C ALA A 276 14.86 -5.77 5.27
N VAL A 277 13.70 -5.42 5.86
CA VAL A 277 13.47 -4.18 6.59
C VAL A 277 13.46 -4.39 8.09
#